data_AF-A0A4S2S429-F1
#
_entry.id   AF-A0A4S2S429-F1
#
_cell.length_a   1.000
_cell.length_b   1.000
_cell.length_c   1.000
_cell.angle_alpha   90.00
_cell.angle_beta   90.00
_cell.angle_gamma   90.00
#
_symmetry.space_group_name_H-M   'P 1'
#
loop_
_entity.id
_entity.type
_entity.pdbx_description
1 polymer ?
#
loop_
_entity_poly.entity_id
_entity_poly.type
_entity_poly.pdbx_seq_one_letter_code
_entity_poly.pdbx_strand_id
1 'polypeptide(L)' 'SGSLLELAEQRGLNPESSCRDGRCGTCRTRVLQGEVTYAKTPEFAVAEDEALICCAMPAQGCTTLHLEL' A
#
# COMPACT_ATOMS: atom_id res chain seq x y z
N SER A 1 1.20 -6.89 12.20
CA SER A 1 2.01 -5.97 11.38
C SER A 1 2.60 -6.79 10.26
N GLY A 2 2.17 -6.49 9.04
CA GLY A 2 2.50 -7.21 7.81
C GLY A 2 2.04 -6.40 6.60
N SER A 3 2.24 -5.08 6.67
CA SER A 3 1.83 -4.14 5.63
C SER A 3 2.78 -4.20 4.43
N LEU A 4 2.31 -3.75 3.27
CA LEU A 4 3.16 -3.64 2.07
C LEU A 4 4.32 -2.66 2.28
N LEU A 5 4.14 -1.63 3.13
CA LEU A 5 5.20 -0.72 3.56
C LEU A 5 6.33 -1.45 4.28
N GLU A 6 6.01 -2.25 5.30
CA GLU A 6 7.01 -3.00 6.07
C GLU A 6 7.76 -4.00 5.16
N LEU A 7 7.06 -4.63 4.21
CA LEU A 7 7.68 -5.51 3.23
C LEU A 7 8.67 -4.74 2.32
N ALA A 8 8.30 -3.55 1.86
CA ALA A 8 9.15 -2.71 1.04
C ALA A 8 10.41 -2.27 1.79
N GLU A 9 10.26 -1.80 3.03
CA GLU A 9 11.36 -1.41 3.92
C GLU A 9 12.31 -2.58 4.19
N GLN A 10 11.79 -3.78 4.43
CA GLN A 10 12.60 -5.01 4.61
C GLN A 10 13.38 -5.41 3.36
N ARG A 11 12.95 -4.98 2.17
CA ARG A 11 13.66 -5.16 0.90
C ARG A 11 14.65 -4.03 0.60
N GLY A 12 14.80 -3.07 1.51
CA GLY A 12 15.72 -1.94 1.38
C GLY A 12 15.16 -0.77 0.56
N LEU A 13 13.85 -0.75 0.28
CA LEU A 13 13.18 0.38 -0.33
C LEU A 13 12.85 1.43 0.72
N ASN A 14 12.80 2.70 0.32
CA ASN A 14 12.48 3.82 1.20
C ASN A 14 11.27 4.62 0.68
N PRO A 15 10.08 4.01 0.60
CA PRO A 15 8.88 4.74 0.23
C PRO A 15 8.54 5.81 1.26
N GLU A 16 7.98 6.92 0.79
CA GLU A 16 7.55 8.00 1.67
C GLU A 16 6.49 7.50 2.64
N SER A 17 6.65 7.77 3.94
CA SER A 17 5.65 7.38 4.94
C SER A 17 5.65 8.35 6.12
N SER A 18 4.47 8.61 6.70
CA SER A 18 4.31 9.51 7.85
C SER A 18 3.40 8.89 8.92
N CYS A 19 2.08 8.86 8.69
CA CYS A 19 1.10 8.40 9.70
C CYS A 19 1.07 6.87 9.95
N ARG A 20 1.44 6.07 8.94
CA ARG A 20 1.39 4.59 8.94
C ARG A 20 0.02 3.94 9.22
N ASP A 21 -1.08 4.68 9.07
CA ASP A 21 -2.44 4.17 9.36
C ASP A 21 -3.51 4.63 8.36
N GLY A 22 -3.09 5.06 7.17
CA GLY A 22 -4.01 5.41 6.08
C GLY A 22 -4.70 6.77 6.23
N ARG A 23 -4.16 7.67 7.07
CA ARG A 23 -4.72 9.01 7.32
C ARG A 23 -4.14 10.12 6.46
N CYS A 24 -2.81 10.14 6.26
CA CYS A 24 -2.13 11.28 5.62
C CYS A 24 -1.89 11.15 4.11
N GLY A 25 -2.01 9.95 3.55
CA GLY A 25 -1.73 9.73 2.12
C GLY A 25 -0.25 9.72 1.70
N THR A 26 0.72 9.98 2.60
CA THR A 26 2.16 9.98 2.25
C THR A 26 2.65 8.62 1.73
N CYS A 27 2.09 7.52 2.26
CA CYS A 27 2.44 6.15 1.88
C CYS A 27 1.78 5.70 0.56
N ARG A 28 1.49 6.63 -0.35
CA ARG A 28 0.75 6.35 -1.57
C ARG A 28 1.69 5.91 -2.68
N THR A 29 1.30 4.84 -3.35
CA THR A 29 2.08 4.23 -4.42
C THR A 29 1.16 3.76 -5.53
N ARG A 30 1.62 3.86 -6.77
CA ARG A 30 0.88 3.39 -7.95
C ARG A 30 0.91 1.86 -8.04
N VAL A 31 -0.25 1.26 -8.33
CA VAL A 31 -0.41 -0.18 -8.56
C VAL A 31 -0.28 -0.43 -10.06
N LEU A 32 0.84 -1.04 -10.46
CA LEU A 32 1.12 -1.36 -11.86
C LEU A 32 0.45 -2.66 -12.31
N GLN A 33 0.23 -3.59 -11.39
CA GLN A 33 -0.44 -4.87 -11.64
C GLN A 33 -1.00 -5.44 -10.35
N GLY A 34 -2.17 -6.09 -10.44
CA GLY A 34 -2.84 -6.71 -9.30
C GLY A 34 -3.77 -5.74 -8.58
N GLU A 35 -4.32 -6.20 -7.46
CA GLU A 35 -5.28 -5.42 -6.68
C GLU A 35 -4.90 -5.45 -5.20
N VAL A 36 -5.21 -4.36 -4.51
CA VAL A 36 -5.06 -4.24 -3.06
C VAL A 36 -6.42 -4.12 -2.39
N THR A 37 -6.45 -4.50 -1.11
CA THR A 37 -7.58 -4.33 -0.23
C THR A 37 -7.11 -3.78 1.11
N TYR A 38 -8.05 -3.37 1.95
CA TYR A 38 -7.80 -2.75 3.24
C TYR A 38 -8.64 -3.43 4.32
N ALA A 39 -8.05 -3.73 5.48
CA ALA A 39 -8.80 -4.26 6.62
C ALA A 39 -9.86 -3.26 7.12
N LYS A 40 -9.53 -1.97 7.04
CA LYS A 40 -10.39 -0.84 7.35
C LYS A 40 -10.21 0.20 6.26
N THR A 41 -11.31 0.79 5.80
CA THR A 41 -11.28 1.87 4.80
C THR A 41 -10.37 3.00 5.28
N PRO A 42 -9.37 3.42 4.49
CA PRO A 42 -8.51 4.55 4.83
C PRO A 42 -9.31 5.85 4.86
N GLU A 43 -8.83 6.82 5.65
CA GLU A 43 -9.43 8.16 5.71
C GLU A 43 -9.02 9.00 4.50
N PHE A 44 -7.82 8.76 3.97
CA PHE A 44 -7.36 9.40 2.75
C PHE A 44 -7.96 8.72 1.51
N ALA A 45 -8.52 9.50 0.60
CA ALA A 45 -9.07 8.99 -0.65
C ALA A 45 -7.94 8.52 -1.59
N VAL A 46 -8.12 7.35 -2.18
CA VAL A 46 -7.11 6.70 -3.03
C VAL A 46 -7.74 6.43 -4.40
N ALA A 47 -7.00 6.70 -5.47
CA ALA A 47 -7.43 6.34 -6.82
C ALA A 47 -7.41 4.80 -7.01
N GLU A 48 -8.13 4.30 -8.01
CA GLU A 48 -8.18 2.85 -8.31
C GLU A 48 -6.81 2.26 -8.68
N ASP A 49 -5.93 3.08 -9.27
CA ASP A 49 -4.55 2.71 -9.65
C ASP A 49 -3.51 3.08 -8.58
N GLU A 50 -3.95 3.45 -7.38
CA GLU A 50 -3.07 3.82 -6.26
C GLU A 50 -3.39 3.00 -5.00
N ALA A 51 -2.42 2.87 -4.11
CA ALA A 51 -2.54 2.14 -2.86
C ALA A 51 -1.82 2.86 -1.72
N LEU A 52 -2.42 2.86 -0.53
CA LEU A 52 -1.76 3.29 0.70
C LEU A 52 -1.02 2.10 1.32
N ILE A 53 0.25 1.90 0.95
CA ILE A 53 1.01 0.69 1.28
C ILE A 53 1.20 0.47 2.79
N CYS A 54 1.01 1.50 3.61
CA CYS A 54 1.09 1.40 5.06
C CYS A 54 -0.08 0.65 5.72
N CYS A 55 -1.21 0.53 5.04
CA CYS A 55 -2.37 -0.24 5.53
C CYS A 55 -2.99 -1.16 4.46
N ALA A 56 -2.50 -1.11 3.23
CA ALA A 56 -2.91 -2.00 2.15
C ALA A 56 -2.36 -3.42 2.33
N MET A 57 -3.15 -4.38 1.85
CA MET A 57 -2.82 -5.79 1.72
C MET A 57 -3.19 -6.25 0.31
N PRO A 58 -2.58 -7.31 -0.24
CA PRO A 58 -3.02 -7.90 -1.50
C PRO A 58 -4.49 -8.33 -1.42
N ALA A 59 -5.26 -8.07 -2.47
CA ALA A 59 -6.65 -8.54 -2.56
C ALA A 59 -6.70 -10.08 -2.55
N GLN A 60 -7.83 -10.64 -2.09
CA GLN A 60 -8.00 -12.08 -2.05
C GLN A 60 -7.95 -12.66 -3.46
N GLY A 61 -7.09 -13.66 -3.68
CA GLY A 61 -6.86 -14.25 -5.00
C GLY A 61 -5.82 -13.52 -5.85
N CYS A 62 -5.26 -12.39 -5.38
CA CYS A 62 -4.16 -11.71 -6.05
C CYS A 62 -2.86 -12.52 -5.91
N THR A 63 -2.43 -13.17 -6.99
CA THR A 63 -1.18 -13.94 -7.03
C THR A 63 0.05 -13.09 -7.32
N THR A 64 -0.14 -11.93 -7.96
CA THR A 64 0.94 -11.04 -8.39
C THR A 64 0.53 -9.60 -8.18
N LEU A 65 1.31 -8.87 -7.39
CA LEU A 65 1.12 -7.45 -7.10
C LEU A 65 2.41 -6.70 -7.46
N HIS A 66 2.33 -5.76 -8.40
CA HIS A 66 3.44 -4.88 -8.78
C HIS A 66 3.13 -3.44 -8.36
N LEU A 67 4.07 -2.83 -7.65
CA LEU A 67 4.00 -1.47 -7.13
C LEU A 67 5.16 -0.66 -7.69
N GLU A 68 4.93 0.63 -7.93
CA GLU A 68 5.96 1.58 -8.34
C GLU A 68 6.72 2.13 -7.11
N LEU A 69 7.67 1.34 -6.58
CA LEU A 69 8.45 1.64 -5.37
C LEU A 69 9.94 1.78 -5.65
#